data_AF-A0A956X5T0-F1
#
_entry.id   AF-A0A956X5T0-F1
#
_cell.length_a   1.000
_cell.length_b   1.000
_cell.length_c   1.000
_cell.angle_alpha   90.00
_cell.angle_beta   90.00
_cell.angle_gamma   90.00
#
_symmetry.space_group_name_H-M   'P 1'
#
loop_
_entity.id
_entity.type
_entity.pdbx_description
1 polymer ?
#
loop_
_entity_poly.entity_id
_entity_poly.type
_entity_poly.pdbx_seq_one_letter_code
_entity_poly.pdbx_strand_id
1 'polypeptide(L)'
;MTYKRYRMNSAPMRLRKLISNHYSLDEFRTLCFDLGVRYDDLGGDSLNGQVRELLLLLARYGRLADLLQLVALERPSLLSQSGYADQAELLRALIEALPGSEE
;
A
#
# COMPACT_ATOMS: atom_id res chain seq x y z
N MET A 1 9.60 -19.23 -3.36
CA MET A 1 8.96 -18.11 -2.64
C MET A 1 10.01 -17.04 -2.32
N THR A 2 10.30 -16.18 -3.28
CA THR A 2 11.44 -15.25 -3.23
C THR A 2 10.99 -13.88 -2.70
N TYR A 3 10.80 -13.76 -1.38
CA TYR A 3 10.61 -12.44 -0.74
C TYR A 3 11.99 -11.76 -0.62
N LYS A 4 12.56 -11.39 -1.78
CA LYS A 4 13.92 -10.85 -1.90
C LYS A 4 13.97 -9.44 -1.30
N ARG A 5 14.37 -9.40 -0.03
CA ARG A 5 15.07 -8.30 0.64
C ARG A 5 14.30 -6.97 0.68
N TYR A 6 13.26 -6.95 1.49
CA TYR A 6 12.69 -5.71 2.01
C TYR A 6 13.79 -4.95 2.78
N ARG A 7 14.35 -3.88 2.18
CA ARG A 7 15.32 -3.02 2.87
C ARG A 7 14.62 -2.52 4.16
N MET A 8 15.26 -2.67 5.33
CA MET A 8 14.62 -2.51 6.65
C MET A 8 14.21 -1.06 7.02
N ASN A 9 14.00 -0.18 6.04
CA ASN A 9 13.41 1.15 6.21
C ASN A 9 12.77 1.65 4.88
N SER A 10 11.89 0.86 4.27
CA SER A 10 11.32 1.17 2.95
C SER A 10 9.92 1.82 3.01
N ALA A 11 9.61 2.67 2.03
CA ALA A 11 8.33 3.35 1.82
C ALA A 11 7.05 2.52 2.14
N PRO A 12 6.96 1.23 1.75
CA PRO A 12 5.74 0.46 2.00
C PRO A 12 5.49 0.20 3.49
N MET A 13 6.52 0.25 4.35
CA MET A 13 6.38 -0.03 5.78
C MET A 13 5.76 1.17 6.47
N ARG A 14 6.10 2.38 6.00
CA ARG A 14 5.48 3.63 6.45
C ARG A 14 4.02 3.68 6.02
N LEU A 15 3.74 3.43 4.74
CA LEU A 15 2.36 3.44 4.26
C LEU A 15 1.49 2.42 5.01
N ARG A 16 2.04 1.23 5.24
CA ARG A 16 1.37 0.19 5.99
C ARG A 16 1.08 0.57 7.44
N LYS A 17 2.05 1.21 8.11
CA LYS A 17 1.81 1.77 9.45
C LYS A 17 0.76 2.86 9.44
N LEU A 18 0.79 3.77 8.46
CA LEU A 18 -0.20 4.83 8.34
C LEU A 18 -1.60 4.27 8.12
N ILE A 19 -1.76 3.35 7.18
CA ILE A 19 -3.05 2.70 6.92
C ILE A 19 -3.49 1.94 8.17
N SER A 20 -2.66 1.09 8.77
CA SER A 20 -3.06 0.35 9.98
C SER A 20 -3.36 1.22 11.20
N ASN A 21 -2.82 2.44 11.27
CA ASN A 21 -3.03 3.35 12.40
C ASN A 21 -4.18 4.35 12.18
N HIS A 22 -4.59 4.58 10.93
CA HIS A 22 -5.64 5.54 10.58
C HIS A 22 -6.89 4.92 9.95
N TYR A 23 -6.78 3.73 9.34
CA TYR A 23 -7.90 2.98 8.79
C TYR A 23 -8.36 1.93 9.78
N SER A 24 -9.67 1.90 9.99
CA SER A 24 -10.33 0.78 10.63
C SER A 24 -10.43 -0.41 9.65
N LEU A 25 -10.71 -1.59 10.20
CA LEU A 25 -10.87 -2.83 9.42
C LEU A 25 -11.97 -2.67 8.35
N ASP A 26 -13.09 -2.03 8.69
CA ASP A 26 -14.16 -1.69 7.75
C ASP A 26 -13.73 -0.69 6.68
N GLU A 27 -13.05 0.39 7.05
CA GLU A 27 -12.56 1.39 6.07
C GLU A 27 -11.57 0.76 5.09
N PHE A 28 -10.69 -0.11 5.58
CA PHE A 28 -9.76 -0.84 4.72
C PHE A 28 -10.50 -1.79 3.76
N ARG A 29 -11.58 -2.42 4.21
CA ARG A 29 -12.42 -3.27 3.37
C ARG A 29 -13.11 -2.47 2.27
N THR A 30 -13.61 -1.29 2.60
CA THR A 30 -14.17 -0.33 1.63
C THR A 30 -13.10 0.12 0.63
N LEU A 31 -11.90 0.46 1.10
CA LEU A 31 -10.78 0.83 0.24
C LEU A 31 -10.41 -0.30 -0.74
N CYS A 32 -10.38 -1.55 -0.25
CA CYS A 32 -10.14 -2.71 -1.12
C CYS A 32 -11.25 -2.85 -2.18
N PHE A 33 -12.51 -2.67 -1.77
CA PHE A 33 -13.66 -2.75 -2.67
C PHE A 33 -13.61 -1.67 -3.76
N ASP A 34 -13.28 -0.43 -3.40
CA ASP A 34 -13.15 0.69 -4.35
C ASP A 34 -12.01 0.47 -5.36
N LEU A 35 -10.90 -0.11 -4.87
CA LEU A 35 -9.79 -0.56 -5.71
C LEU A 35 -10.13 -1.77 -6.60
N GLY A 36 -11.30 -2.40 -6.42
CA GLY A 36 -11.68 -3.64 -7.10
C GLY A 36 -10.87 -4.85 -6.63
N VAL A 37 -10.25 -4.78 -5.45
CA VAL A 37 -9.52 -5.88 -4.81
C VAL A 37 -10.42 -6.61 -3.84
N ARG A 38 -10.53 -7.92 -4.00
CA ARG A 38 -11.28 -8.75 -3.05
C ARG A 38 -10.47 -8.86 -1.76
N TYR A 39 -10.98 -8.29 -0.68
CA TYR A 39 -10.38 -8.41 0.65
C TYR A 39 -10.15 -9.88 1.07
N ASP A 40 -11.01 -10.79 0.62
CA ASP A 40 -10.91 -12.24 0.87
C ASP A 40 -9.68 -12.89 0.17
N ASP A 41 -9.17 -12.27 -0.89
CA ASP A 41 -7.95 -12.71 -1.60
C ASP A 41 -6.68 -12.24 -0.87
N LEU A 42 -6.80 -11.23 0.00
CA LEU A 42 -5.68 -10.71 0.77
C LEU A 42 -5.32 -11.66 1.91
N GLY A 43 -4.18 -12.33 1.75
CA GLY A 43 -3.59 -13.13 2.81
C GLY A 43 -3.17 -12.28 4.03
N GLY A 44 -3.22 -12.88 5.21
CA GLY A 44 -2.70 -12.28 6.44
C GLY A 44 -3.72 -12.25 7.57
N ASP A 45 -3.28 -12.65 8.76
CA ASP A 45 -4.11 -12.77 9.97
C ASP A 45 -4.40 -11.40 10.64
N SER A 46 -3.81 -10.32 10.14
CA SER A 46 -3.93 -8.99 10.72
C SER A 46 -4.01 -7.94 9.63
N LEU A 47 -4.62 -6.79 9.93
CA LEU A 47 -4.70 -5.62 9.03
C LEU A 47 -3.33 -5.27 8.43
N ASN A 48 -2.27 -5.30 9.25
CA ASN A 48 -0.89 -5.06 8.83
C ASN A 48 -0.35 -6.13 7.85
N GLY A 49 -0.83 -7.38 7.95
CA GLY A 49 -0.54 -8.43 6.96
C GLY A 49 -1.29 -8.16 5.65
N GLN A 50 -2.58 -7.86 5.74
CA GLN A 50 -3.45 -7.66 4.58
C GLN A 50 -3.08 -6.43 3.76
N VAL A 51 -2.73 -5.32 4.43
CA VAL A 51 -2.25 -4.11 3.76
C VAL A 51 -0.94 -4.38 3.01
N ARG A 52 -0.07 -5.24 3.56
CA ARG A 52 1.16 -5.66 2.86
C ARG A 52 0.83 -6.47 1.61
N GLU A 53 -0.07 -7.44 1.71
CA GLU A 53 -0.46 -8.24 0.53
C GLU A 53 -1.16 -7.37 -0.51
N LEU A 54 -1.99 -6.41 -0.10
CA LEU A 54 -2.61 -5.43 -0.99
C LEU A 54 -1.55 -4.61 -1.73
N LEU A 55 -0.56 -4.07 -1.00
CA LEU A 55 0.55 -3.33 -1.58
C LEU A 55 1.33 -4.16 -2.61
N LEU A 56 1.61 -5.43 -2.31
CA LEU A 56 2.29 -6.34 -3.22
C LEU A 56 1.45 -6.65 -4.46
N LEU A 57 0.16 -6.91 -4.27
CA LEU A 57 -0.79 -7.15 -5.35
C LEU A 57 -0.85 -5.95 -6.30
N LEU A 58 -1.08 -4.75 -5.76
CA LEU A 58 -1.14 -3.52 -6.54
C LEU A 58 0.20 -3.19 -7.22
N ALA A 59 1.33 -3.46 -6.57
CA ALA A 59 2.65 -3.29 -7.18
C ALA A 59 2.81 -4.19 -8.40
N ARG A 60 2.37 -5.45 -8.33
CA ARG A 60 2.41 -6.40 -9.45
C ARG A 60 1.57 -5.95 -10.63
N TYR A 61 0.39 -5.38 -10.36
CA TYR A 61 -0.50 -4.88 -11.41
C TYR A 61 -0.20 -3.43 -11.83
N GLY A 62 0.82 -2.77 -11.27
CA GLY A 62 1.10 -1.36 -11.54
C GLY A 62 0.02 -0.39 -11.03
N ARG A 63 -0.88 -0.84 -10.15
CA ARG A 63 -2.02 -0.07 -9.62
C ARG A 63 -1.73 0.63 -8.28
N LEU A 64 -0.45 0.77 -7.91
CA LEU A 64 -0.07 1.56 -6.73
C LEU A 64 -0.49 3.04 -6.86
N ALA A 65 -0.52 3.57 -8.08
CA ALA A 65 -0.97 4.93 -8.34
C ALA A 65 -2.45 5.13 -7.97
N ASP A 66 -3.30 4.14 -8.24
CA ASP A 66 -4.74 4.15 -7.90
C ASP A 66 -4.95 4.23 -6.38
N LEU A 67 -4.26 3.38 -5.62
CA LEU A 67 -4.29 3.41 -4.15
C LEU A 67 -3.90 4.78 -3.62
N LEU A 68 -2.81 5.36 -4.13
CA LEU A 68 -2.38 6.67 -3.67
C LEU A 68 -3.36 7.77 -4.06
N GLN A 69 -3.97 7.72 -5.26
CA GLN A 69 -5.00 8.67 -5.66
C GLN A 69 -6.22 8.60 -4.74
N LEU A 70 -6.69 7.40 -4.41
CA LEU A 70 -7.81 7.24 -3.48
C LEU A 70 -7.47 7.74 -2.08
N VAL A 71 -6.30 7.35 -1.55
CA VAL A 71 -5.84 7.82 -0.24
C VAL A 71 -5.69 9.35 -0.23
N ALA A 72 -5.22 9.96 -1.32
CA ALA A 72 -5.11 11.40 -1.47
C ALA A 72 -6.49 12.09 -1.48
N LEU A 73 -7.46 11.48 -2.15
CA LEU A 73 -8.83 11.99 -2.27
C LEU A 73 -9.57 11.90 -0.94
N GLU A 74 -9.50 10.76 -0.27
CA GLU A 74 -10.21 10.52 0.99
C GLU A 74 -9.53 11.20 2.19
N ARG A 75 -8.20 11.15 2.24
CA ARG A 75 -7.40 11.54 3.42
C ARG A 75 -6.09 12.21 3.00
N PRO A 76 -6.10 13.44 2.45
CA PRO A 76 -4.88 14.13 2.02
C PRO A 76 -3.86 14.33 3.16
N SER A 77 -4.32 14.41 4.41
CA SER A 77 -3.47 14.50 5.60
C SER A 77 -2.55 13.28 5.82
N LEU A 78 -2.88 12.11 5.25
CA LEU A 78 -2.02 10.93 5.35
C LEU A 78 -0.78 11.03 4.46
N LEU A 79 -0.92 11.65 3.27
CA LEU A 79 0.23 11.91 2.41
C LEU A 79 1.23 12.83 3.11
N SER A 80 0.75 13.88 3.77
CA SER A 80 1.61 14.77 4.56
C SER A 80 2.33 14.05 5.72
N GLN A 81 1.71 13.03 6.31
CA GLN A 81 2.31 12.23 7.38
C GLN A 81 3.26 11.12 6.88
N SER A 82 3.27 10.84 5.58
CA SER A 82 4.15 9.82 4.98
C SER A 82 5.63 10.24 4.96
N GLY A 83 5.89 11.55 5.04
CA GLY A 83 7.22 12.13 4.98
C GLY A 83 7.79 12.19 3.56
N TYR A 84 6.93 12.10 2.54
CA TYR A 84 7.26 12.32 1.13
C TYR A 84 6.70 13.68 0.70
N ALA A 85 7.37 14.36 -0.22
CA ALA A 85 6.95 15.68 -0.69
C ALA A 85 5.60 15.62 -1.43
N ASP A 86 5.45 14.62 -2.30
CA ASP A 86 4.28 14.44 -3.16
C ASP A 86 3.96 12.96 -3.40
N GLN A 87 2.73 12.70 -3.85
CA GLN A 87 2.29 11.36 -4.25
C GLN A 87 3.21 10.71 -5.28
N ALA A 88 3.74 11.47 -6.24
CA ALA A 88 4.62 10.94 -7.30
C ALA A 88 5.95 10.42 -6.73
N GLU A 89 6.51 11.10 -5.74
CA GLU A 89 7.74 10.69 -5.06
C GLU A 89 7.50 9.42 -4.24
N LEU A 90 6.39 9.38 -3.51
CA LEU A 90 5.97 8.19 -2.78
C LEU A 90 5.74 6.99 -3.71
N LEU A 91 5.04 7.17 -4.83
CA LEU A 91 4.83 6.13 -5.84
C LEU A 91 6.15 5.58 -6.36
N ARG A 92 7.08 6.47 -6.72
CA ARG A 92 8.41 6.09 -7.20
C ARG A 92 9.18 5.30 -6.13
N ALA A 93 9.14 5.75 -4.88
CA ALA A 93 9.77 5.06 -3.76
C ALA A 93 9.13 3.68 -3.48
N LEU A 94 7.83 3.53 -3.68
CA LEU A 94 7.13 2.24 -3.57
C LEU A 94 7.55 1.29 -4.68
N ILE A 95 7.60 1.76 -5.94
CA ILE A 95 8.03 0.96 -7.09
C ILE A 95 9.50 0.54 -6.94
N GLU A 96 10.37 1.43 -6.46
CA GLU A 96 11.78 1.09 -6.20
C GLU A 96 11.91 0.06 -5.06
N ALA A 97 11.05 0.15 -4.05
CA ALA A 97 11.10 -0.73 -2.88
C ALA A 97 10.44 -2.11 -3.11
N LEU A 98 9.47 -2.18 -4.01
CA LEU A 98 8.72 -3.39 -4.34
C LEU A 98 9.15 -3.84 -5.74
N PRO A 99 10.06 -4.82 -5.87
CA PRO A 99 10.40 -5.33 -7.19
C PRO A 99 9.13 -5.93 -7.79
N GLY A 100 8.54 -5.21 -8.74
CA GLY A 100 7.52 -5.75 -9.62
C GLY A 100 8.15 -6.96 -10.27
N SER A 101 7.53 -8.12 -10.09
CA SER A 101 8.06 -9.41 -10.50
C SER A 101 8.56 -9.30 -11.94
N GLU A 102 9.88 -9.21 -12.13
CA GLU A 102 10.48 -9.57 -13.40
C GLU A 102 10.26 -11.07 -13.52
N GLU A 103 9.25 -11.39 -14.34
CA GLU A 103 8.91 -12.67 -15.00
C GLU A 103 9.13 -13.98 -14.21
#